data_AF-A0A2P2E958-F1
#
_entry.id   AF-A0A2P2E958-F1
#
_cell.length_a   1.000
_cell.length_b   1.000
_cell.length_c   1.000
_cell.angle_alpha   90.00
_cell.angle_beta   90.00
_cell.angle_gamma   90.00
#
_symmetry.space_group_name_H-M   'P 1'
#
loop_
_entity.id
_entity.type
_entity.pdbx_description
1 polymer ?
#
loop_
_entity_poly.entity_id
_entity_poly.type
_entity_poly.pdbx_seq_one_letter_code
_entity_poly.pdbx_strand_id
1 'polypeptide(L)'
;MSKLHDLTWMAVVVAAASLVSTSVMADPAPTRNERAQAGKLLRMPDIDFRFQAKPISSSQPGEFVKNGNVFARFDVTTDKTARLKVDTIPRRGSYPQSVPTGTVLFQVQVDNGVAFCTPMQPDQGVRRAQCFRDLNDDGNFDAGYVTEDVRLGRTIYGGRLQGLAPIPPTPYELGPGDLMPAEPLDVVLRNSFANTVYFDYRLKGAKVASGQCTLGDDKVCEVFGTRYVVSIETGGVRVVNSLPREPS
;
A
#
# COMPACT_ATOMS: atom_id res chain seq x y z
N MET A 1 76.23 -7.58 0.73
CA MET A 1 75.13 -7.89 -0.23
C MET A 1 73.84 -7.32 0.34
N SER A 2 73.13 -6.50 -0.46
CA SER A 2 71.84 -5.81 -0.24
C SER A 2 71.73 -4.84 0.95
N LYS A 3 71.71 -3.50 0.78
CA LYS A 3 70.73 -2.55 0.18
C LYS A 3 69.43 -2.36 1.00
N LEU A 4 69.24 -1.12 1.48
CA LEU A 4 67.97 -0.38 1.71
C LEU A 4 68.38 0.99 2.29
N HIS A 5 68.72 2.04 1.52
CA HIS A 5 67.85 3.01 0.82
C HIS A 5 66.68 3.56 1.66
N ASP A 6 66.98 4.63 2.40
CA ASP A 6 66.03 5.66 2.83
C ASP A 6 65.51 6.43 1.62
N LEU A 7 64.19 6.49 1.47
CA LEU A 7 63.50 7.35 0.52
C LEU A 7 62.27 7.94 1.19
N THR A 8 62.41 9.22 1.50
CA THR A 8 61.40 10.19 1.90
C THR A 8 60.23 10.18 0.92
N TRP A 9 59.02 10.01 1.45
CA TRP A 9 57.78 10.28 0.70
C TRP A 9 56.93 11.29 1.47
N MET A 10 56.70 12.42 0.81
CA MET A 10 55.69 13.41 1.17
C MET A 10 54.31 12.76 1.12
N ALA A 11 53.60 12.76 2.25
CA ALA A 11 52.17 12.46 2.26
C ALA A 11 51.39 13.76 1.99
N VAL A 12 50.85 13.87 0.79
CA VAL A 12 49.80 14.84 0.44
C VAL A 12 48.52 14.41 1.15
N VAL A 13 48.09 15.19 2.14
CA VAL A 13 46.76 15.02 2.76
C VAL A 13 45.74 15.67 1.83
N VAL A 14 45.07 14.84 1.03
CA VAL A 14 43.86 15.24 0.32
C VAL A 14 42.74 15.32 1.34
N ALA A 15 42.26 16.54 1.61
CA ALA A 15 41.04 16.77 2.35
C ALA A 15 39.86 16.20 1.55
N ALA A 16 39.44 14.98 1.87
CA ALA A 16 38.13 14.48 1.49
C ALA A 16 37.11 15.11 2.44
N ALA A 17 36.44 16.18 1.98
CA ALA A 17 35.20 16.62 2.57
C ALA A 17 34.19 15.47 2.40
N SER A 18 34.01 14.68 3.46
CA SER A 18 32.90 13.75 3.56
C SER A 18 31.61 14.57 3.55
N LEU A 19 30.97 14.62 2.38
CA LEU A 19 29.55 14.91 2.25
C LEU A 19 28.83 13.91 3.16
N VAL A 20 28.40 14.40 4.33
CA VAL A 20 27.43 13.68 5.15
C VAL A 20 26.11 13.76 4.37
N SER A 21 25.87 12.78 3.52
CA SER A 21 24.53 12.45 3.08
C SER A 21 23.77 11.99 4.31
N THR A 22 23.16 12.92 5.04
CA THR A 22 22.17 12.59 6.06
C THR A 22 20.98 12.00 5.32
N SER A 23 20.97 10.68 5.18
CA SER A 23 19.75 9.92 4.94
C SER A 23 18.77 10.36 6.03
N VAL A 24 17.71 11.07 5.65
CA VAL A 24 16.64 11.41 6.59
C VAL A 24 16.01 10.08 7.00
N MET A 25 16.41 9.56 8.16
CA MET A 25 15.83 8.34 8.68
C MET A 25 14.42 8.64 9.16
N ALA A 26 13.42 7.99 8.54
CA ALA A 26 12.03 8.05 8.97
C ALA A 26 11.93 7.52 10.41
N ASP A 27 11.25 8.27 11.28
CA ASP A 27 11.06 7.90 12.68
C ASP A 27 10.01 6.77 12.78
N PRO A 28 10.33 5.64 13.45
CA PRO A 28 9.39 4.53 13.63
C PRO A 28 8.33 4.74 14.71
N ALA A 29 8.37 5.80 15.53
CA ALA A 29 7.37 5.99 16.59
C ALA A 29 6.02 6.48 16.02
N PRO A 30 4.93 5.68 16.10
CA PRO A 30 3.59 6.12 15.74
C PRO A 30 2.89 6.60 17.02
N THR A 31 2.72 7.90 17.20
CA THR A 31 1.97 8.40 18.36
C THR A 31 0.99 9.49 17.93
N ARG A 32 -0.30 9.13 17.95
CA ARG A 32 -1.48 9.99 18.09
C ARG A 32 -1.42 11.36 17.41
N ASN A 33 -1.97 11.53 16.21
CA ASN A 33 -2.34 12.83 15.61
C ASN A 33 -1.34 14.01 15.73
N GLU A 34 -0.11 13.77 16.17
CA GLU A 34 0.89 14.79 16.38
C GLU A 34 1.43 15.11 15.01
N ARG A 35 1.19 16.36 14.57
CA ARG A 35 1.85 16.93 13.41
C ARG A 35 3.33 16.59 13.53
N ALA A 36 3.84 15.81 12.57
CA ALA A 36 5.27 15.62 12.44
C ALA A 36 5.91 17.01 12.43
N GLN A 37 6.97 17.20 13.23
CA GLN A 37 7.73 18.46 13.18
C GLN A 37 8.11 18.75 11.72
N ALA A 38 8.00 20.02 11.31
CA ALA A 38 8.28 20.43 9.94
C ALA A 38 9.63 19.85 9.47
N GLY A 39 9.61 19.06 8.39
CA GLY A 39 10.78 18.37 7.83
C GLY A 39 11.00 16.92 8.29
N LYS A 40 10.17 16.38 9.20
CA LYS A 40 10.25 14.99 9.65
C LYS A 40 9.22 14.12 8.90
N LEU A 41 9.69 13.10 8.18
CA LEU A 41 8.82 12.13 7.52
C LEU A 41 8.40 11.05 8.52
N LEU A 42 7.09 10.90 8.75
CA LEU A 42 6.54 9.79 9.54
C LEU A 42 6.43 8.55 8.68
N ARG A 43 7.03 7.43 9.09
CA ARG A 43 6.91 6.17 8.35
C ARG A 43 5.42 5.82 8.18
N MET A 44 5.02 5.42 6.96
CA MET A 44 3.65 5.02 6.75
C MET A 44 3.32 3.76 7.57
N PRO A 45 2.15 3.73 8.23
CA PRO A 45 1.59 2.51 8.80
C PRO A 45 1.42 1.42 7.73
N ASP A 46 1.22 0.17 8.14
CA ASP A 46 0.80 -0.84 7.17
C ASP A 46 -0.56 -0.39 6.60
N ILE A 47 -0.70 -0.29 5.28
CA ILE A 47 -1.99 0.11 4.70
C ILE A 47 -2.93 -1.10 4.79
N ASP A 48 -3.90 -1.00 5.68
CA ASP A 48 -5.06 -1.89 5.67
C ASP A 48 -6.05 -1.37 4.62
N PHE A 49 -5.95 -1.89 3.39
CA PHE A 49 -6.91 -1.57 2.33
C PHE A 49 -8.27 -2.14 2.67
N ARG A 50 -9.05 -1.38 3.43
CA ARG A 50 -10.46 -1.66 3.65
C ARG A 50 -11.26 -1.14 2.48
N PHE A 51 -11.44 -2.01 1.49
CA PHE A 51 -12.42 -1.83 0.44
C PHE A 51 -13.72 -2.53 0.83
N GLN A 52 -14.84 -2.00 0.36
CA GLN A 52 -16.02 -2.83 0.20
C GLN A 52 -15.71 -3.84 -0.90
N ALA A 53 -15.91 -5.12 -0.62
CA ALA A 53 -15.62 -6.19 -1.55
C ALA A 53 -16.90 -6.99 -1.80
N LYS A 54 -17.28 -7.10 -3.06
CA LYS A 54 -18.39 -7.95 -3.51
C LYS A 54 -17.82 -9.12 -4.29
N PRO A 55 -18.12 -10.38 -3.94
CA PRO A 55 -17.61 -11.51 -4.70
C PRO A 55 -18.15 -11.49 -6.14
N ILE A 56 -17.25 -11.58 -7.11
CA ILE A 56 -17.56 -11.78 -8.55
C ILE A 56 -17.55 -13.27 -8.86
N SER A 57 -16.48 -13.93 -8.43
CA SER A 57 -16.31 -15.37 -8.55
C SER A 57 -15.55 -15.89 -7.35
N SER A 58 -15.89 -17.11 -6.95
CA SER A 58 -15.27 -17.80 -5.84
C SER A 58 -14.95 -19.23 -6.28
N SER A 59 -13.85 -19.79 -5.77
CA SER A 59 -13.62 -21.22 -5.93
C SER A 59 -14.80 -22.02 -5.39
N GLN A 60 -15.19 -23.04 -6.14
CA GLN A 60 -16.40 -23.81 -5.90
C GLN A 60 -16.14 -24.98 -4.94
N PRO A 61 -17.16 -25.47 -4.22
CA PRO A 61 -17.05 -26.70 -3.45
C PRO A 61 -16.48 -27.86 -4.29
N GLY A 62 -15.48 -28.56 -3.75
CA GLY A 62 -14.74 -29.63 -4.41
C GLY A 62 -13.52 -29.17 -5.22
N GLU A 63 -13.40 -27.89 -5.55
CA GLU A 63 -12.30 -27.34 -6.36
C GLU A 63 -10.97 -27.39 -5.61
N PHE A 64 -9.93 -27.83 -6.30
CA PHE A 64 -8.55 -27.76 -5.81
C PHE A 64 -7.82 -26.57 -6.47
N VAL A 65 -7.42 -25.62 -5.64
CA VAL A 65 -6.69 -24.41 -6.04
C VAL A 65 -5.20 -24.61 -5.78
N LYS A 66 -4.40 -24.56 -6.83
CA LYS A 66 -2.93 -24.65 -6.75
C LYS A 66 -2.31 -23.33 -6.28
N ASN A 67 -1.16 -23.43 -5.62
CA ASN A 67 -0.32 -22.26 -5.35
C ASN A 67 0.00 -21.52 -6.67
N GLY A 68 -0.16 -20.21 -6.67
CA GLY A 68 -0.03 -19.32 -7.82
C GLY A 68 -1.34 -19.02 -8.56
N ASN A 69 -2.43 -19.75 -8.29
CA ASN A 69 -3.71 -19.56 -8.97
C ASN A 69 -4.66 -18.62 -8.19
N VAL A 70 -5.62 -18.05 -8.91
CA VAL A 70 -6.71 -17.25 -8.34
C VAL A 70 -7.63 -18.17 -7.54
N PHE A 71 -7.80 -17.86 -6.26
CA PHE A 71 -8.70 -18.51 -5.31
C PHE A 71 -10.10 -17.86 -5.31
N ALA A 72 -10.15 -16.53 -5.46
CA ALA A 72 -11.40 -15.78 -5.54
C ALA A 72 -11.17 -14.45 -6.25
N ARG A 73 -12.24 -13.88 -6.79
CA ARG A 73 -12.26 -12.55 -7.39
C ARG A 73 -13.37 -11.72 -6.77
N PHE A 74 -13.05 -10.49 -6.43
CA PHE A 74 -13.99 -9.52 -5.84
C PHE A 74 -14.01 -8.25 -6.68
N ASP A 75 -15.17 -7.60 -6.77
CA ASP A 75 -15.29 -6.21 -7.15
C ASP A 75 -15.02 -5.41 -5.88
N VAL A 76 -13.97 -4.59 -5.91
CA VAL A 76 -13.67 -3.69 -4.81
C VAL A 76 -14.15 -2.29 -5.11
N THR A 77 -14.86 -1.69 -4.15
CA THR A 77 -15.32 -0.31 -4.17
C THR A 77 -14.82 0.42 -2.93
N THR A 78 -14.77 1.75 -3.03
CA THR A 78 -14.47 2.63 -1.90
C THR A 78 -15.77 3.10 -1.26
N ASP A 79 -15.77 3.41 0.04
CA ASP A 79 -16.95 3.91 0.75
C ASP A 79 -17.25 5.37 0.40
N LYS A 80 -16.18 6.17 0.30
CA LYS A 80 -16.23 7.60 0.05
C LYS A 80 -15.19 8.00 -0.96
N THR A 81 -15.41 9.14 -1.56
CA THR A 81 -14.44 9.82 -2.38
C THR A 81 -14.20 11.22 -1.85
N ALA A 82 -13.11 11.84 -2.30
CA ALA A 82 -12.87 13.26 -2.10
C ALA A 82 -12.61 13.92 -3.44
N ARG A 83 -13.27 15.05 -3.71
CA ARG A 83 -13.05 15.87 -4.88
C ARG A 83 -12.24 17.11 -4.51
N LEU A 84 -11.13 17.34 -5.18
CA LEU A 84 -10.31 18.53 -4.96
C LEU A 84 -11.05 19.79 -5.43
N LYS A 85 -11.03 20.86 -4.63
CA LYS A 85 -11.60 22.17 -5.01
C LYS A 85 -10.57 23.10 -5.66
N VAL A 86 -9.28 22.76 -5.57
CA VAL A 86 -8.16 23.50 -6.15
C VAL A 86 -7.09 22.53 -6.66
N ASP A 87 -6.22 23.02 -7.53
CA ASP A 87 -5.05 22.27 -7.98
C ASP A 87 -4.07 22.14 -6.81
N THR A 88 -3.51 20.95 -6.61
CA THR A 88 -2.46 20.79 -5.59
C THR A 88 -1.18 21.44 -6.10
N ILE A 89 -0.38 22.02 -5.20
CA ILE A 89 0.90 22.60 -5.57
C ILE A 89 1.88 21.51 -6.08
N PRO A 90 2.57 21.75 -7.22
CA PRO A 90 3.54 20.81 -7.76
C PRO A 90 4.62 20.41 -6.75
N ARG A 91 4.89 19.10 -6.61
CA ARG A 91 5.98 18.59 -5.76
C ARG A 91 7.07 17.90 -6.55
N ARG A 92 8.31 18.21 -6.19
CA ARG A 92 9.49 17.55 -6.76
C ARG A 92 9.51 16.10 -6.30
N GLY A 93 9.52 15.16 -7.25
CA GLY A 93 9.57 13.74 -6.94
C GLY A 93 8.21 13.06 -6.72
N SER A 94 7.08 13.79 -6.78
CA SER A 94 5.75 13.17 -6.87
C SER A 94 5.36 12.91 -8.33
N TYR A 95 4.41 12.01 -8.53
CA TYR A 95 3.70 11.85 -9.78
C TYR A 95 2.23 11.49 -9.46
N PRO A 96 1.23 12.17 -10.05
CA PRO A 96 1.40 13.38 -10.86
C PRO A 96 2.09 14.49 -10.03
N GLN A 97 2.81 15.39 -10.70
CA GLN A 97 3.52 16.46 -9.98
C GLN A 97 2.54 17.33 -9.19
N SER A 98 1.37 17.55 -9.77
CA SER A 98 0.19 18.16 -9.17
C SER A 98 -1.05 17.33 -9.55
N VAL A 99 -2.05 17.32 -8.68
CA VAL A 99 -3.37 16.77 -8.93
C VAL A 99 -4.32 17.93 -9.29
N PRO A 100 -4.99 17.87 -10.45
CA PRO A 100 -5.91 18.92 -10.86
C PRO A 100 -7.15 19.03 -9.97
N THR A 101 -7.72 20.23 -9.93
CA THR A 101 -9.05 20.52 -9.41
C THR A 101 -10.08 19.58 -10.02
N GLY A 102 -11.08 19.17 -9.24
CA GLY A 102 -12.14 18.30 -9.70
C GLY A 102 -11.76 16.82 -9.77
N THR A 103 -10.49 16.46 -9.59
CA THR A 103 -10.06 15.06 -9.49
C THR A 103 -10.75 14.37 -8.34
N VAL A 104 -11.32 13.19 -8.61
CA VAL A 104 -11.91 12.30 -7.62
C VAL A 104 -10.81 11.40 -7.05
N LEU A 105 -10.64 11.45 -5.74
CA LEU A 105 -9.73 10.63 -4.97
C LEU A 105 -10.53 9.53 -4.26
N PHE A 106 -9.96 8.34 -4.13
CA PHE A 106 -10.62 7.22 -3.42
C PHE A 106 -10.14 7.11 -1.99
N GLN A 107 -11.06 6.77 -1.08
CA GLN A 107 -10.74 6.55 0.33
C GLN A 107 -9.89 5.28 0.52
N VAL A 108 -8.89 5.37 1.38
CA VAL A 108 -8.06 4.27 1.88
C VAL A 108 -7.98 4.38 3.40
N GLN A 109 -8.20 3.27 4.10
CA GLN A 109 -7.99 3.19 5.54
C GLN A 109 -6.49 3.04 5.83
N VAL A 110 -6.00 3.79 6.82
CA VAL A 110 -4.64 3.67 7.36
C VAL A 110 -4.73 3.48 8.87
N ASP A 111 -3.68 2.94 9.52
CA ASP A 111 -3.74 2.60 10.96
C ASP A 111 -4.21 3.76 11.85
N ASN A 112 -3.90 5.00 11.45
CA ASN A 112 -4.20 6.20 12.24
C ASN A 112 -5.35 7.05 11.67
N GLY A 113 -6.16 6.54 10.73
CA GLY A 113 -7.30 7.29 10.17
C GLY A 113 -7.55 6.99 8.70
N VAL A 114 -7.91 8.01 7.94
CA VAL A 114 -8.29 7.87 6.54
C VAL A 114 -7.38 8.72 5.66
N ALA A 115 -7.02 8.20 4.50
CA ALA A 115 -6.33 8.92 3.44
C ALA A 115 -7.15 8.84 2.13
N PHE A 116 -6.92 9.79 1.22
CA PHE A 116 -7.57 9.85 -0.08
C PHE A 116 -6.52 9.84 -1.18
N CYS A 117 -6.52 8.79 -2.01
CA CYS A 117 -5.47 8.54 -2.99
C CYS A 117 -5.91 8.90 -4.41
N THR A 118 -4.98 9.38 -5.21
CA THR A 118 -5.19 9.60 -6.65
C THR A 118 -5.42 8.27 -7.36
N PRO A 119 -6.38 8.18 -8.30
CA PRO A 119 -6.49 7.03 -9.20
C PRO A 119 -5.20 6.84 -9.98
N MET A 120 -4.72 5.60 -10.09
CA MET A 120 -3.52 5.28 -10.86
C MET A 120 -3.90 4.96 -12.31
N GLN A 121 -3.19 5.52 -13.29
CA GLN A 121 -3.32 5.07 -14.68
C GLN A 121 -2.37 3.87 -14.95
N PRO A 122 -2.77 2.91 -15.81
CA PRO A 122 -2.00 1.69 -16.07
C PRO A 122 -0.59 1.92 -16.65
N ASP A 123 -0.40 3.00 -17.42
CA ASP A 123 0.81 3.37 -18.14
C ASP A 123 1.81 4.17 -17.28
N GLN A 124 1.34 4.76 -16.18
CA GLN A 124 2.16 5.57 -15.29
C GLN A 124 3.20 4.75 -14.52
N GLY A 125 3.07 3.41 -14.57
CA GLY A 125 3.90 2.51 -13.82
C GLY A 125 3.75 2.74 -12.31
N VAL A 126 4.35 1.86 -11.51
CA VAL A 126 4.24 1.83 -10.05
C VAL A 126 4.98 3.01 -9.36
N ARG A 127 5.24 4.09 -10.09
CA ARG A 127 6.16 5.15 -9.69
C ARG A 127 5.35 6.35 -9.19
N ARG A 128 5.05 6.31 -7.88
CA ARG A 128 4.46 7.38 -7.04
C ARG A 128 2.93 7.42 -7.06
N ALA A 129 2.31 6.86 -6.04
CA ALA A 129 0.92 7.17 -5.69
C ALA A 129 0.92 8.28 -4.65
N GLN A 130 0.11 9.33 -4.84
CA GLN A 130 -0.05 10.42 -3.88
C GLN A 130 -1.37 10.26 -3.15
N CYS A 131 -1.30 10.11 -1.82
CA CYS A 131 -2.47 10.08 -0.96
C CYS A 131 -2.47 11.31 -0.07
N PHE A 132 -3.63 11.91 0.15
CA PHE A 132 -3.84 13.11 0.93
C PHE A 132 -4.56 12.77 2.23
N ARG A 133 -4.32 13.56 3.27
CA ARG A 133 -4.94 13.38 4.57
C ARG A 133 -5.30 14.72 5.16
N ASP A 134 -6.49 14.76 5.75
CA ASP A 134 -6.95 15.83 6.61
C ASP A 134 -6.73 15.35 8.05
N LEU A 135 -5.76 15.96 8.75
CA LEU A 135 -5.37 15.55 10.10
C LEU A 135 -6.30 16.10 11.18
N ASN A 136 -7.05 17.16 10.88
CA ASN A 136 -7.88 17.90 11.84
C ASN A 136 -9.36 17.97 11.47
N ASP A 137 -9.77 17.29 10.40
CA ASP A 137 -11.15 17.18 9.90
C ASP A 137 -11.80 18.56 9.62
N ASP A 138 -11.02 19.48 9.05
CA ASP A 138 -11.45 20.85 8.73
C ASP A 138 -11.90 21.04 7.28
N GLY A 139 -11.90 19.97 6.49
CA GLY A 139 -12.25 19.98 5.07
C GLY A 139 -11.10 20.41 4.15
N ASN A 140 -9.87 20.47 4.68
CA ASN A 140 -8.65 20.70 3.91
C ASN A 140 -7.66 19.58 4.16
N PHE A 141 -7.09 19.05 3.08
CA PHE A 141 -5.92 18.22 3.22
C PHE A 141 -4.73 19.07 3.66
N ASP A 142 -4.14 18.73 4.80
CA ASP A 142 -2.98 19.39 5.39
C ASP A 142 -1.74 18.48 5.45
N ALA A 143 -1.91 17.21 5.05
CA ALA A 143 -0.82 16.27 4.90
C ALA A 143 -0.95 15.39 3.65
N GLY A 144 0.19 14.89 3.16
CA GLY A 144 0.26 14.03 1.99
C GLY A 144 1.37 12.99 2.08
N TYR A 145 1.07 11.78 1.63
CA TYR A 145 2.03 10.69 1.52
C TYR A 145 2.84 10.82 0.24
N VAL A 146 4.17 10.71 0.38
CA VAL A 146 5.12 10.80 -0.74
C VAL A 146 5.99 9.53 -0.84
N THR A 147 6.40 9.20 -2.06
CA THR A 147 7.38 8.13 -2.34
C THR A 147 8.66 8.73 -2.90
N GLU A 148 9.80 8.58 -2.23
CA GLU A 148 11.08 9.09 -2.77
C GLU A 148 11.82 8.08 -3.67
N ASP A 149 11.51 6.78 -3.58
CA ASP A 149 12.29 5.75 -4.27
C ASP A 149 11.65 5.26 -5.58
N VAL A 150 12.35 5.52 -6.69
CA VAL A 150 12.00 5.10 -8.06
C VAL A 150 12.41 3.63 -8.32
N ARG A 151 13.26 3.03 -7.48
CA ARG A 151 13.96 1.76 -7.76
C ARG A 151 13.34 0.52 -7.10
N LEU A 152 12.45 0.67 -6.11
CA LEU A 152 11.79 -0.45 -5.40
C LEU A 152 10.32 -0.67 -5.78
N GLY A 153 9.89 -0.17 -6.94
CA GLY A 153 8.50 -0.22 -7.44
C GLY A 153 7.99 -1.60 -7.88
N ARG A 154 7.96 -2.60 -6.98
CA ARG A 154 7.35 -3.92 -7.25
C ARG A 154 6.19 -4.30 -6.33
N THR A 155 5.78 -3.42 -5.43
CA THR A 155 4.59 -3.64 -4.58
C THR A 155 3.74 -2.38 -4.65
N ILE A 156 2.60 -2.49 -5.32
CA ILE A 156 1.82 -1.37 -5.89
C ILE A 156 1.10 -0.58 -4.81
N TYR A 157 0.85 -1.23 -3.68
CA TYR A 157 0.13 -0.66 -2.55
C TYR A 157 0.76 -1.07 -1.19
N GLY A 158 1.70 -2.02 -1.20
CA GLY A 158 2.64 -2.28 -0.09
C GLY A 158 4.00 -1.59 -0.27
N GLY A 159 4.14 -0.76 -1.31
CA GLY A 159 5.29 0.12 -1.47
C GLY A 159 5.25 1.14 -0.33
N ARG A 160 6.26 1.13 0.53
CA ARG A 160 6.40 2.04 1.66
C ARG A 160 6.25 3.49 1.15
N LEU A 161 5.06 4.11 1.27
CA LEU A 161 4.98 5.57 1.24
C LEU A 161 5.91 6.02 2.38
N GLN A 162 6.98 6.72 2.03
CA GLN A 162 8.10 6.87 2.97
C GLN A 162 7.76 7.82 4.10
N GLY A 163 6.82 8.73 3.87
CA GLY A 163 6.08 9.26 5.00
C GLY A 163 5.03 10.30 4.69
N LEU A 164 4.32 10.63 5.76
CA LEU A 164 3.37 11.72 5.79
C LEU A 164 4.14 13.04 5.89
N ALA A 165 4.01 13.89 4.86
CA ALA A 165 4.62 15.21 4.81
C ALA A 165 3.53 16.28 4.90
N PRO A 166 3.76 17.41 5.61
CA PRO A 166 2.81 18.52 5.61
C PRO A 166 2.67 19.05 4.19
N ILE A 167 1.45 19.41 3.78
CA ILE A 167 1.15 20.07 2.50
C ILE A 167 0.46 21.41 2.75
N PRO A 168 0.51 22.34 1.78
CA PRO A 168 -0.36 23.51 1.81
C PRO A 168 -1.83 23.07 1.93
N PRO A 169 -2.65 23.74 2.76
CA PRO A 169 -4.06 23.42 2.92
C PRO A 169 -4.75 23.34 1.57
N THR A 170 -5.31 22.18 1.26
CA THR A 170 -5.94 21.90 -0.03
C THR A 170 -7.40 21.55 0.22
N PRO A 171 -8.36 22.47 -0.03
CA PRO A 171 -9.77 22.24 0.20
C PRO A 171 -10.32 21.12 -0.68
N TYR A 172 -11.20 20.30 -0.10
CA TYR A 172 -11.87 19.21 -0.81
C TYR A 172 -13.37 19.14 -0.47
N GLU A 173 -14.08 18.27 -1.17
CA GLU A 173 -15.46 17.92 -0.91
C GLU A 173 -15.60 16.40 -0.84
N LEU A 174 -16.26 15.89 0.20
CA LEU A 174 -16.57 14.47 0.29
C LEU A 174 -17.69 14.11 -0.69
N GLY A 175 -17.52 12.99 -1.37
CA GLY A 175 -18.51 12.39 -2.25
C GLY A 175 -18.78 10.94 -1.88
N PRO A 176 -19.84 10.35 -2.44
CA PRO A 176 -20.10 8.92 -2.32
C PRO A 176 -19.01 8.11 -3.04
N GLY A 177 -18.87 6.85 -2.62
CA GLY A 177 -17.88 5.91 -3.14
C GLY A 177 -18.10 5.48 -4.59
N ASP A 178 -19.35 5.52 -5.05
CA ASP A 178 -19.77 5.13 -6.40
C ASP A 178 -19.30 6.07 -7.52
N LEU A 179 -18.72 7.23 -7.16
CA LEU A 179 -18.03 8.11 -8.11
C LEU A 179 -16.74 7.48 -8.68
N MET A 180 -16.24 6.42 -8.05
CA MET A 180 -15.15 5.60 -8.56
C MET A 180 -15.70 4.24 -9.03
N PRO A 181 -15.34 3.78 -10.23
CA PRO A 181 -15.79 2.47 -10.70
C PRO A 181 -15.23 1.36 -9.81
N ALA A 182 -16.00 0.29 -9.67
CA ALA A 182 -15.51 -0.93 -9.05
C ALA A 182 -14.33 -1.49 -9.85
N GLU A 183 -13.33 -2.02 -9.16
CA GLU A 183 -12.15 -2.62 -9.78
C GLU A 183 -12.04 -4.09 -9.38
N PRO A 184 -11.68 -5.00 -10.30
CA PRO A 184 -11.53 -6.40 -9.98
C PRO A 184 -10.25 -6.64 -9.17
N LEU A 185 -10.41 -7.27 -8.01
CA LEU A 185 -9.35 -7.76 -7.14
C LEU A 185 -9.28 -9.29 -7.24
N ASP A 186 -8.13 -9.80 -7.67
CA ASP A 186 -7.79 -11.21 -7.63
C ASP A 186 -7.15 -11.56 -6.27
N VAL A 187 -7.70 -12.56 -5.59
CA VAL A 187 -7.08 -13.21 -4.44
C VAL A 187 -6.32 -14.43 -4.94
N VAL A 188 -4.99 -14.36 -4.96
CA VAL A 188 -4.13 -15.44 -5.45
C VAL A 188 -3.61 -16.25 -4.27
N LEU A 189 -3.79 -17.57 -4.31
CA LEU A 189 -3.20 -18.47 -3.33
C LEU A 189 -1.68 -18.45 -3.48
N ARG A 190 -0.96 -17.93 -2.50
CA ARG A 190 0.51 -17.86 -2.54
C ARG A 190 1.12 -19.17 -2.07
N ASN A 191 0.69 -19.63 -0.90
CA ASN A 191 1.15 -20.87 -0.30
C ASN A 191 0.15 -21.35 0.75
N SER A 192 0.19 -22.63 1.08
CA SER A 192 -0.48 -23.24 2.21
C SER A 192 0.54 -24.05 3.01
N PHE A 193 0.62 -23.82 4.32
CA PHE A 193 1.55 -24.53 5.18
C PHE A 193 0.98 -24.71 6.58
N ALA A 194 1.11 -25.93 7.11
CA ALA A 194 0.52 -26.34 8.37
C ALA A 194 -0.99 -26.04 8.40
N ASN A 195 -1.42 -25.14 9.29
CA ASN A 195 -2.79 -24.67 9.40
C ASN A 195 -2.97 -23.25 8.84
N THR A 196 -2.04 -22.72 8.04
CA THR A 196 -2.10 -21.34 7.55
C THR A 196 -2.14 -21.29 6.02
N VAL A 197 -3.07 -20.52 5.47
CA VAL A 197 -3.18 -20.21 4.05
C VAL A 197 -2.75 -18.77 3.81
N TYR A 198 -1.89 -18.55 2.82
CA TYR A 198 -1.35 -17.23 2.49
C TYR A 198 -1.85 -16.79 1.12
N PHE A 199 -2.25 -15.52 1.04
CA PHE A 199 -2.78 -14.92 -0.18
C PHE A 199 -1.96 -13.71 -0.60
N ASP A 200 -1.89 -13.50 -1.91
CA ASP A 200 -1.54 -12.22 -2.51
C ASP A 200 -2.81 -11.59 -3.09
N TYR A 201 -3.09 -10.35 -2.71
CA TYR A 201 -4.17 -9.57 -3.31
C TYR A 201 -3.62 -8.80 -4.51
N ARG A 202 -4.27 -8.92 -5.67
CA ARG A 202 -3.80 -8.32 -6.92
C ARG A 202 -4.90 -7.52 -7.61
N LEU A 203 -4.61 -6.27 -7.93
CA LEU A 203 -5.49 -5.39 -8.69
C LEU A 203 -4.85 -5.18 -10.06
N LYS A 204 -5.57 -5.48 -11.15
CA LYS A 204 -5.02 -5.47 -12.53
C LYS A 204 -3.70 -6.25 -12.66
N GLY A 205 -3.60 -7.40 -12.00
CA GLY A 205 -2.41 -8.28 -12.00
C GLY A 205 -1.25 -7.84 -11.11
N ALA A 206 -1.35 -6.66 -10.52
CA ALA A 206 -0.31 -6.05 -9.69
C ALA A 206 -0.56 -6.38 -8.20
N LYS A 207 0.43 -6.93 -7.50
CA LYS A 207 0.33 -7.20 -6.05
C LYS A 207 0.13 -5.92 -5.23
N VAL A 208 -0.99 -5.85 -4.53
CA VAL A 208 -1.41 -4.71 -3.72
C VAL A 208 -1.14 -4.96 -2.24
N ALA A 209 -1.49 -6.14 -1.75
CA ALA A 209 -1.35 -6.51 -0.36
C ALA A 209 -1.17 -8.04 -0.23
N SER A 210 -0.94 -8.51 1.00
CA SER A 210 -0.96 -9.93 1.33
C SER A 210 -1.90 -10.15 2.50
N GLY A 211 -2.58 -11.28 2.48
CA GLY A 211 -3.39 -11.75 3.60
C GLY A 211 -2.95 -13.12 4.04
N GLN A 212 -3.36 -13.49 5.23
CA GLN A 212 -3.22 -14.85 5.71
C GLN A 212 -4.44 -15.25 6.52
N CYS A 213 -4.60 -16.56 6.64
CA CYS A 213 -5.75 -17.17 7.24
C CYS A 213 -5.29 -18.39 8.02
N THR A 214 -5.43 -18.32 9.35
CA THR A 214 -5.06 -19.43 10.24
C THR A 214 -6.30 -20.26 10.51
N LEU A 215 -6.28 -21.51 10.08
CA LEU A 215 -7.38 -22.45 10.17
C LEU A 215 -7.46 -23.05 11.57
N GLY A 216 -8.61 -22.88 12.21
CA GLY A 216 -8.97 -23.57 13.45
C GLY A 216 -9.46 -25.01 13.20
N ASP A 217 -10.28 -25.51 14.11
CA ASP A 217 -10.89 -26.85 14.01
C ASP A 217 -11.97 -26.91 12.94
N ASP A 218 -12.70 -25.81 12.73
CA ASP A 218 -13.75 -25.66 11.72
C ASP A 218 -13.20 -25.49 10.29
N LYS A 219 -11.89 -25.32 10.16
CA LYS A 219 -11.18 -25.09 8.90
C LYS A 219 -11.75 -23.94 8.07
N VAL A 220 -12.35 -22.96 8.74
CA VAL A 220 -12.92 -21.79 8.08
C VAL A 220 -11.83 -20.78 7.79
N CYS A 221 -11.88 -20.26 6.58
CA CYS A 221 -11.05 -19.20 6.10
C CYS A 221 -11.89 -18.03 5.62
N GLU A 222 -11.76 -16.87 6.26
CA GLU A 222 -12.47 -15.68 5.86
C GLU A 222 -11.60 -14.79 4.97
N VAL A 223 -12.12 -14.47 3.80
CA VAL A 223 -11.49 -13.56 2.84
C VAL A 223 -12.53 -12.53 2.45
N PHE A 224 -12.28 -11.27 2.80
CA PHE A 224 -13.17 -10.14 2.52
C PHE A 224 -14.63 -10.39 2.92
N GLY A 225 -14.86 -10.95 4.12
CA GLY A 225 -16.20 -11.24 4.64
C GLY A 225 -16.87 -12.49 4.04
N THR A 226 -16.22 -13.17 3.09
CA THR A 226 -16.69 -14.46 2.55
C THR A 226 -15.97 -15.60 3.26
N ARG A 227 -16.74 -16.59 3.73
CA ARG A 227 -16.23 -17.73 4.51
C ARG A 227 -16.06 -18.95 3.61
N TYR A 228 -14.87 -19.52 3.62
CA TYR A 228 -14.49 -20.71 2.87
C TYR A 228 -14.07 -21.81 3.83
N VAL A 229 -14.74 -22.95 3.80
CA VAL A 229 -14.24 -24.15 4.48
C VAL A 229 -13.20 -24.78 3.57
N VAL A 230 -11.95 -24.90 4.03
CA VAL A 230 -10.83 -25.34 3.18
C VAL A 230 -10.03 -26.49 3.81
N SER A 231 -9.56 -27.41 2.97
CA SER A 231 -8.60 -28.44 3.37
C SER A 231 -7.24 -28.13 2.75
N ILE A 232 -6.18 -28.14 3.54
CA ILE A 232 -4.81 -27.96 3.03
C ILE A 232 -4.33 -29.29 2.47
N GLU A 233 -3.93 -29.27 1.20
CA GLU A 233 -3.41 -30.42 0.47
C GLU A 233 -2.04 -30.05 -0.11
N THR A 234 -1.19 -31.04 -0.40
CA THR A 234 0.15 -30.78 -0.94
C THR A 234 0.08 -29.94 -2.22
N GLY A 235 0.64 -28.73 -2.17
CA GLY A 235 0.71 -27.81 -3.32
C GLY A 235 -0.50 -26.90 -3.50
N GLY A 236 -1.46 -26.88 -2.57
CA GLY A 236 -2.62 -26.00 -2.68
C GLY A 236 -3.64 -26.10 -1.54
N VAL A 237 -4.88 -25.75 -1.85
CA VAL A 237 -6.03 -25.91 -0.95
C VAL A 237 -7.21 -26.47 -1.73
N ARG A 238 -8.00 -27.32 -1.09
CA ARG A 238 -9.31 -27.74 -1.60
C ARG A 238 -10.41 -26.96 -0.90
N VAL A 239 -11.31 -26.36 -1.66
CA VAL A 239 -12.51 -25.74 -1.11
C VAL A 239 -13.52 -26.85 -0.82
N VAL A 240 -13.85 -27.04 0.45
CA VAL A 240 -14.84 -28.04 0.89
C VAL A 240 -16.24 -27.46 0.78
N ASN A 241 -16.41 -26.21 1.20
CA ASN A 241 -17.67 -25.49 1.13
C ASN A 241 -17.42 -23.97 1.03
N SER A 242 -18.34 -23.23 0.42
CA SER A 242 -18.39 -21.78 0.48
C SER A 242 -19.68 -21.37 1.20
N LEU A 243 -19.54 -20.64 2.30
CA LEU A 243 -20.69 -20.17 3.07
C LEU A 243 -20.97 -18.72 2.67
N PRO A 244 -22.20 -18.39 2.23
CA PRO A 244 -22.56 -17.00 2.04
C PRO A 244 -22.42 -16.25 3.36
N ARG A 245 -22.05 -14.97 3.27
CA ARG A 245 -22.02 -14.07 4.43
C ARG A 245 -23.43 -14.00 5.02
N GLU A 246 -23.60 -14.36 6.28
CA GLU A 246 -24.86 -14.07 6.99
C GLU A 246 -25.04 -12.55 7.02
N PRO A 247 -26.20 -12.02 6.61
CA PRO A 247 -26.47 -10.59 6.70
C PRO A 247 -26.48 -10.19 8.18
N SER A 248 -25.50 -9.39 8.57
CA SER A 248 -25.42 -8.71 9.87
C SER A 248 -26.37 -7.52 9.93
#